data_AF-A0A5K1JIN0-F1
#
_entry.id   AF-A0A5K1JIN0-F1
#
_cell.length_a   1.000
_cell.length_b   1.000
_cell.length_c   1.000
_cell.angle_alpha   90.00
_cell.angle_beta   90.00
_cell.angle_gamma   90.00
#
_symmetry.space_group_name_H-M   'P 1'
#
loop_
_entity.id
_entity.type
_entity.pdbx_description
1 polymer ?
#
loop_
_entity_poly.entity_id
_entity_poly.type
_entity_poly.pdbx_seq_one_letter_code
_entity_poly.pdbx_strand_id
1 'polypeptide(L)' 'MSSQFMNAEEVAGATGMSKSYAFKLIKTLNAELAAQGIMTIPGKVQRSYFEARLLSAPSRQKAAMSHVG' A
#
# COMPACT_ATOMS: atom_id res chain seq x y z
N MET A 1 -10.28 -3.77 -15.35
CA MET A 1 -10.86 -3.55 -14.00
C MET A 1 -9.73 -3.63 -12.99
N SER A 2 -9.19 -2.49 -12.51
CA SER A 2 -8.17 -2.47 -11.46
C SER A 2 -8.84 -2.69 -10.11
N SER A 3 -8.58 -3.84 -9.48
CA SER A 3 -9.00 -4.07 -8.10
C SER A 3 -8.36 -3.01 -7.19
N GLN A 4 -9.19 -2.33 -6.39
CA GLN A 4 -8.73 -1.30 -5.44
C GLN A 4 -7.87 -1.88 -4.31
N PHE A 5 -7.90 -3.21 -4.15
CA PHE A 5 -7.12 -3.96 -3.19
C PHE A 5 -6.18 -4.94 -3.90
N MET A 6 -4.97 -5.07 -3.37
CA MET A 6 -3.99 -6.07 -3.78
C MET A 6 -3.98 -7.24 -2.82
N ASN A 7 -3.94 -8.46 -3.37
CA ASN A 7 -3.72 -9.68 -2.61
C ASN A 7 -2.21 -10.01 -2.49
N ALA A 8 -1.87 -11.05 -1.74
CA ALA A 8 -0.47 -11.47 -1.56
C ALA A 8 0.24 -11.90 -2.85
N GLU A 9 -0.47 -12.39 -3.86
CA GLU A 9 0.13 -12.75 -5.16
C GLU A 9 0.46 -11.53 -5.99
N GLU A 10 -0.44 -10.54 -6.06
CA GLU A 10 -0.21 -9.26 -6.70
C GLU A 10 0.93 -8.49 -6.02
N VAL A 11 0.98 -8.51 -4.68
CA VAL A 11 2.07 -7.90 -3.92
C VAL A 11 3.40 -8.62 -4.16
N ALA A 12 3.41 -9.97 -4.17
CA ALA A 12 4.61 -10.74 -4.48
C ALA A 12 5.11 -10.44 -5.89
N GLY A 13 4.22 -10.38 -6.89
CA GLY A 13 4.57 -10.03 -8.26
C GLY A 13 5.11 -8.62 -8.39
N ALA A 14 4.50 -7.63 -7.72
CA ALA A 14 4.94 -6.24 -7.77
C ALA A 14 6.28 -5.99 -7.05
N THR A 15 6.60 -6.77 -6.01
CA THR A 15 7.83 -6.62 -5.21
C THR A 15 8.95 -7.58 -5.62
N GLY A 16 8.66 -8.60 -6.42
CA GLY A 16 9.58 -9.71 -6.70
C GLY A 16 9.86 -10.60 -5.49
N MET A 17 9.05 -10.50 -4.42
CA MET A 17 9.23 -11.23 -3.17
C MET A 17 8.41 -12.52 -3.14
N SER A 18 8.72 -13.40 -2.17
CA SER A 18 7.91 -14.61 -1.96
C SER A 18 6.50 -14.27 -1.46
N LYS A 19 5.53 -15.13 -1.77
CA LYS A 19 4.14 -15.01 -1.30
C LYS A 19 4.06 -14.94 0.24
N SER A 20 4.90 -15.71 0.94
CA SER A 20 4.98 -15.68 2.40
C SER A 20 5.47 -14.33 2.94
N TYR A 21 6.41 -13.69 2.25
CA TYR A 21 6.87 -12.35 2.61
C TYR A 21 5.81 -11.30 2.28
N ALA A 22 5.11 -11.42 1.15
CA ALA A 22 4.01 -10.55 0.78
C ALA A 22 2.90 -10.53 1.84
N PHE A 23 2.55 -11.67 2.44
CA PHE A 23 1.61 -11.71 3.56
C PHE A 23 2.09 -10.94 4.80
N LYS A 24 3.38 -11.05 5.15
CA LYS A 24 3.97 -10.28 6.26
C LYS A 24 3.95 -8.78 5.98
N LEU A 25 4.26 -8.41 4.73
CA LEU A 25 4.22 -7.03 4.27
C LEU A 25 2.81 -6.44 4.34
N ILE A 26 1.81 -7.15 3.79
CA ILE A 26 0.40 -6.74 3.87
C ILE A 26 -0.04 -6.56 5.34
N LYS A 27 0.33 -7.49 6.22
CA LYS A 27 0.00 -7.38 7.65
C LYS A 27 0.61 -6.11 8.28
N THR A 28 1.84 -5.78 7.90
CA THR A 28 2.52 -4.56 8.39
C THR A 28 1.83 -3.30 7.89
N LEU A 29 1.54 -3.22 6.59
CA LEU A 29 0.84 -2.07 5.99
C LEU A 29 -0.57 -1.89 6.57
N ASN A 30 -1.28 -2.99 6.81
CA ASN A 30 -2.59 -2.94 7.45
C ASN A 30 -2.50 -2.52 8.92
N ALA A 31 -1.43 -2.86 9.64
CA ALA A 31 -1.23 -2.36 11.01
C ALA A 31 -0.99 -0.84 11.02
N GLU A 32 -0.23 -0.30 10.06
CA GLU A 32 -0.03 1.14 9.90
C GLU A 32 -1.35 1.86 9.61
N LEU A 33 -2.14 1.35 8.67
CA LEU A 33 -3.46 1.89 8.34
C LEU A 33 -4.44 1.81 9.52
N ALA A 34 -4.45 0.70 10.25
CA ALA A 34 -5.29 0.54 11.44
C ALA A 34 -4.91 1.53 12.54
N ALA A 35 -3.61 1.82 12.72
CA ALA A 35 -3.14 2.83 13.66
C ALA A 35 -3.59 4.26 13.28
N GLN A 36 -3.85 4.52 11.99
CA GLN A 36 -4.43 5.77 11.50
C GLN A 36 -5.97 5.80 11.58
N GLY A 37 -6.60 4.76 12.14
CA GLY A 37 -8.06 4.63 12.19
C GLY A 37 -8.68 4.19 10.86
N ILE A 38 -7.88 3.77 9.89
CA ILE A 38 -8.36 3.30 8.59
C ILE A 38 -8.67 1.81 8.68
N MET A 39 -9.86 1.42 8.23
CA MET A 39 -10.29 0.04 8.21
C MET A 39 -9.47 -0.78 7.21
N THR A 40 -9.00 -1.95 7.64
CA THR A 40 -8.14 -2.84 6.84
C THR A 40 -8.74 -4.23 6.68
N ILE A 41 -8.28 -4.96 5.66
CA ILE A 41 -8.78 -6.31 5.36
C ILE A 41 -7.61 -7.29 5.48
N PRO A 42 -7.65 -8.28 6.39
CA PRO A 42 -6.61 -9.29 6.48
C PRO A 42 -6.33 -9.97 5.13
N GLY A 43 -5.04 -10.05 4.76
CA GLY A 43 -4.61 -10.65 3.48
C GLY A 43 -4.79 -9.76 2.24
N LYS A 44 -5.30 -8.53 2.39
CA LYS A 44 -5.38 -7.52 1.32
C LYS A 44 -4.87 -6.17 1.79
N VAL A 45 -4.37 -5.35 0.88
CA VAL A 45 -3.98 -3.95 1.15
C VAL A 45 -4.54 -3.03 0.08
N GLN A 46 -4.86 -1.78 0.41
CA GLN A 46 -5.24 -0.81 -0.62
C GLN A 46 -4.07 -0.59 -1.59
N ARG A 47 -4.36 -0.69 -2.89
CA ARG A 47 -3.35 -0.55 -3.96
C ARG A 47 -2.67 0.81 -3.91
N SER A 48 -3.45 1.88 -3.76
CA SER A 48 -2.96 3.25 -3.65
C SER A 48 -1.97 3.42 -2.48
N TYR A 49 -2.28 2.84 -1.32
CA TYR A 49 -1.39 2.89 -0.15
C TYR A 49 -0.10 2.08 -0.37
N PHE A 50 -0.22 0.87 -0.95
CA PHE A 50 0.92 0.05 -1.29
C PHE A 50 1.87 0.78 -2.27
N GLU A 51 1.33 1.34 -3.34
CA GLU A 51 2.10 2.10 -4.35
C GLU A 51 2.74 3.35 -3.72
N ALA A 52 1.99 4.13 -2.95
CA ALA A 52 2.50 5.33 -2.27
C ALA A 52 3.52 5.04 -1.16
N ARG A 53 3.62 3.79 -0.68
CA ARG A 53 4.58 3.39 0.37
C ARG A 53 5.84 2.74 -0.19
N LEU A 54 5.71 1.97 -1.28
CA LEU A 54 6.77 1.12 -1.82
C LEU A 54 7.26 1.52 -3.21
N LEU A 55 6.40 2.11 -4.04
CA LEU A 55 6.71 2.51 -5.43
C LEU A 55 6.96 4.00 -5.56
N SER A 56 6.58 4.81 -4.57
CA SER A 56 7.11 6.16 -4.44
C SER A 56 8.61 6.06 -4.14
N ALA A 57 9.45 6.21 -5.16
CA ALA A 57 10.82 6.63 -4.95
C ALA A 57 10.84 7.83 -3.99
N PRO A 58 11.89 8.08 -3.21
CA PRO A 58 12.05 9.34 -2.50
C PRO A 58 12.29 10.45 -3.55
N SER A 59 11.25 10.82 -4.30
CA SER A 59 11.19 12.07 -5.02
C SER A 59 11.08 13.15 -3.96
N ARG A 60 12.23 13.72 -3.65
CA ARG A 60 12.41 15.01 -3.00
C ARG A 60 11.20 15.91 -3.26
N GLN A 61 10.37 16.07 -2.23
CA GLN A 61 9.57 17.25 -1.90
C GLN A 61 8.93 18.04 -3.06
N LYS A 62 7.60 18.04 -3.14
CA LYS A 62 6.73 19.17 -3.53
C LYS A 62 5.29 18.80 -3.12
N ALA A 63 4.76 19.29 -1.99
CA ALA A 63 4.15 20.61 -1.86
C ALA A 63 3.23 20.94 -3.05
N ALA A 64 1.95 20.53 -2.98
CA ALA A 64 0.82 21.17 -3.65
C ALA A 64 -0.51 20.53 -3.18
N MET A 65 -0.91 20.81 -1.94
CA MET A 65 -2.34 20.80 -1.60
C MET A 65 -2.87 22.16 -2.01
N SER A 66 -3.29 22.29 -3.28
CA SER A 66 -4.05 23.45 -3.73
C SER A 66 -5.46 23.35 -3.14
N HIS A 67 -5.66 24.00 -1.99
CA HIS A 67 -6.99 24.43 -1.58
C HIS A 67 -7.40 25.53 -2.56
N VAL A 68 -8.34 25.21 -3.46
CA VAL A 68 -9.03 26.21 -4.27
C VAL A 68 -10.01 26.92 -3.33
N GLY A 69 -9.86 28.24 -3.23
CA GLY A 69 -10.88 29.16 -2.76
C GLY A 69 -11.55 29.83 -3.96
#